data_AF-A0A5P2BYD6-F1
#
_entry.id   AF-A0A5P2BYD6-F1
#
_cell.length_a   1.000
_cell.length_b   1.000
_cell.length_c   1.000
_cell.angle_alpha   90.00
_cell.angle_beta   90.00
_cell.angle_gamma   90.00
#
_symmetry.space_group_name_H-M   'P 1'
#
loop_
_entity.id
_entity.type
_entity.pdbx_description
1 polymer ?
#
loop_
_entity_poly.entity_id
_entity_poly.type
_entity_poly.pdbx_seq_one_letter_code
_entity_poly.pdbx_strand_id
1 'polypeptide(L)'
;MADTTRITVTLPTDQVAELRKLTDNVSGYVAEAVARQLRHQLLGADLRHHQEELGAFTEEELAEARGRIFGTADADGSASAA
;
A
#
# COMPACT_ATOMS: atom_id res chain seq x y z
N MET A 1 9.20 -4.03 -22.98
CA MET A 1 7.95 -4.70 -22.59
C MET A 1 8.13 -5.15 -21.15
N ALA A 2 7.19 -4.90 -20.25
CA ALA A 2 7.29 -5.41 -18.89
C ALA A 2 7.16 -6.94 -18.92
N ASP A 3 8.08 -7.65 -18.29
CA ASP A 3 8.00 -9.11 -18.13
C ASP A 3 6.76 -9.45 -17.31
N THR A 4 5.73 -9.97 -17.98
CA THR A 4 4.46 -10.34 -17.35
C THR A 4 4.26 -11.84 -17.47
N THR A 5 3.96 -12.50 -16.35
CA THR A 5 3.68 -13.94 -16.31
C THR A 5 2.17 -14.15 -16.16
N ARG A 6 1.58 -14.98 -17.03
CA ARG A 6 0.16 -15.34 -16.92
C ARG A 6 -0.03 -16.38 -15.82
N ILE A 7 -0.91 -16.08 -14.88
CA ILE A 7 -1.25 -16.95 -13.75
C ILE A 7 -2.77 -17.18 -13.78
N THR A 8 -3.21 -18.40 -13.50
CA THR A 8 -4.64 -18.71 -13.32
C THR A 8 -4.92 -18.82 -11.84
N VAL A 9 -5.88 -18.02 -11.34
CA VAL A 9 -6.27 -18.00 -9.93
C VAL A 9 -7.77 -18.23 -9.79
N THR A 10 -8.15 -18.97 -8.76
CA THR A 10 -9.57 -19.18 -8.41
C THR A 10 -9.93 -18.24 -7.26
N LEU A 11 -11.00 -17.48 -7.43
CA LEU A 11 -11.52 -16.56 -6.41
C LEU A 11 -12.96 -16.94 -6.06
N PRO A 12 -13.43 -16.67 -4.83
CA PRO A 12 -14.83 -16.84 -4.45
C PRO A 12 -15.76 -16.05 -5.38
N THR A 13 -16.88 -16.64 -5.78
CA THR A 13 -17.83 -16.03 -6.72
C THR A 13 -18.36 -14.69 -6.21
N ASP A 14 -18.60 -14.57 -4.90
CA ASP A 14 -19.08 -13.33 -4.28
C ASP A 14 -18.06 -12.19 -4.43
N GLN A 15 -16.76 -12.49 -4.26
CA GLN A 15 -15.70 -11.51 -4.45
C GLN A 15 -15.57 -11.08 -5.91
N VAL A 16 -15.71 -12.01 -6.86
CA VAL A 16 -15.71 -11.69 -8.29
C VAL A 16 -16.93 -10.83 -8.66
N ALA A 17 -18.09 -11.09 -8.06
CA ALA A 17 -19.29 -10.31 -8.27
C ALA A 17 -19.13 -8.86 -7.77
N GLU A 18 -18.57 -8.66 -6.56
CA GLU A 18 -18.28 -7.33 -6.04
C GLU A 18 -17.21 -6.60 -6.85
N LEU A 19 -16.12 -7.29 -7.25
CA LEU A 19 -15.08 -6.71 -8.09
C LEU A 19 -15.62 -6.24 -9.44
N ARG A 20 -16.54 -7.00 -10.04
CA ARG A 20 -17.20 -6.61 -11.30
C ARG A 20 -18.10 -5.38 -11.17
N LYS A 21 -18.63 -5.08 -9.97
CA LYS A 21 -19.38 -3.84 -9.73
C LYS A 21 -18.47 -2.62 -9.67
N LEU A 22 -17.22 -2.81 -9.24
CA LEU A 22 -16.22 -1.75 -9.09
C LEU A 22 -15.42 -1.51 -10.37
N THR A 23 -15.17 -2.56 -11.15
CA THR A 23 -14.38 -2.46 -12.39
C THR A 23 -14.68 -3.60 -13.36
N ASP A 24 -14.64 -3.28 -14.65
CA ASP A 24 -14.71 -4.27 -15.72
C ASP A 24 -13.37 -5.01 -15.95
N ASN A 25 -12.27 -4.49 -15.40
CA ASN A 25 -10.93 -5.08 -15.51
C ASN A 25 -10.47 -5.71 -14.19
N VAL A 26 -11.02 -6.88 -13.87
CA VAL A 26 -10.67 -7.64 -12.66
C VAL A 26 -9.18 -7.99 -12.62
N SER A 27 -8.58 -8.36 -13.75
CA SER A 27 -7.15 -8.71 -13.82
C SER A 27 -6.24 -7.53 -13.46
N GLY A 28 -6.56 -6.33 -13.93
CA GLY A 28 -5.78 -5.12 -13.62
C GLY A 28 -5.90 -4.75 -12.15
N TYR A 29 -7.11 -4.81 -11.60
CA TYR A 29 -7.35 -4.55 -10.19
C TYR A 29 -6.61 -5.52 -9.28
N VAL A 30 -6.65 -6.82 -9.61
CA VAL A 30 -5.90 -7.84 -8.86
C VAL A 30 -4.40 -7.60 -8.96
N ALA A 31 -3.88 -7.25 -10.15
CA ALA A 31 -2.45 -6.96 -10.31
C ALA A 31 -2.00 -5.76 -9.46
N GLU A 32 -2.78 -4.67 -9.42
CA GLU A 32 -2.47 -3.51 -8.56
C GLU A 32 -2.59 -3.84 -7.07
N ALA A 33 -3.63 -4.58 -6.67
CA ALA A 33 -3.82 -4.99 -5.28
C ALA A 33 -2.66 -5.89 -4.81
N VAL A 34 -2.22 -6.83 -5.64
CA VAL A 34 -1.07 -7.70 -5.36
C VAL A 34 0.22 -6.88 -5.32
N ALA A 35 0.45 -5.97 -6.26
CA ALA A 35 1.63 -5.10 -6.24
C ALA A 35 1.67 -4.22 -4.98
N ARG A 36 0.52 -3.67 -4.58
CA ARG A 36 0.37 -2.92 -3.33
C ARG A 36 0.69 -3.81 -2.13
N GLN A 37 0.11 -5.00 -2.06
CA GLN A 37 0.33 -5.93 -0.96
C GLN A 37 1.80 -6.34 -0.85
N LEU A 38 2.45 -6.66 -1.97
CA LEU A 38 3.86 -7.05 -1.99
C LEU A 38 4.77 -5.92 -1.49
N ARG A 39 4.51 -4.67 -1.91
CA ARG A 39 5.25 -3.50 -1.39
C ARG A 39 5.13 -3.38 0.13
N HIS A 40 3.95 -3.60 0.69
CA HIS A 40 3.75 -3.54 2.14
C HIS A 40 4.43 -4.71 2.87
N GLN A 41 4.44 -5.90 2.29
CA GLN A 41 5.11 -7.06 2.88
C GLN A 41 6.62 -6.91 2.90
N LEU A 42 7.22 -6.46 1.79
CA LEU A 42 8.65 -6.21 1.70
C LEU A 42 9.07 -5.11 2.69
N LEU A 43 8.31 -4.01 2.74
CA LEU A 43 8.55 -2.95 3.73
C LEU A 43 8.42 -3.47 5.17
N GLY A 44 7.42 -4.32 5.45
CA GLY A 44 7.26 -4.91 6.78
C GLY A 44 8.39 -5.88 7.15
N ALA A 45 8.95 -6.59 6.18
CA ALA A 45 10.11 -7.46 6.38
C ALA A 45 11.37 -6.63 6.68
N ASP A 46 11.61 -5.56 5.92
CA ASP A 46 12.74 -4.65 6.13
C ASP A 46 12.67 -3.96 7.51
N LEU A 47 11.48 -3.50 7.91
CA LEU A 47 11.27 -2.90 9.23
C LEU A 47 11.51 -3.90 10.37
N ARG A 48 11.16 -5.17 10.18
CA ARG A 48 11.42 -6.22 11.17
C ARG A 48 12.90 -6.53 11.28
N HIS A 49 13.59 -6.68 10.15
CA HIS A 49 15.04 -6.87 10.12
C HIS A 49 15.76 -5.72 10.83
N HIS A 50 15.31 -4.49 10.60
CA HIS A 50 15.85 -3.32 11.29
C HIS A 50 15.66 -3.39 12.81
N GLN A 51 14.48 -3.81 13.28
CA GLN A 51 14.24 -4.00 14.72
C GLN A 51 15.08 -5.11 15.35
N GLU A 52 15.40 -6.16 14.59
CA GLU A 52 16.26 -7.24 15.05
C GLU A 52 17.73 -6.79 15.18
N GLU A 53 18.20 -5.93 14.28
CA GLU A 53 19.59 -5.42 14.29
C GLU A 53 19.82 -4.24 15.23
N LEU A 54 18.84 -3.33 15.35
CA LEU A 54 19.00 -2.04 16.03
C LEU A 54 18.09 -1.86 17.26
N GLY A 55 17.15 -2.79 17.47
CA GLY A 55 16.18 -2.72 18.57
C GLY A 55 14.85 -2.10 18.15
N ALA A 56 13.87 -2.14 19.05
CA ALA A 56 12.52 -1.65 18.77
C ALA A 56 12.52 -0.14 18.46
N PHE A 57 11.73 0.28 17.48
CA PHE A 57 11.52 1.71 17.20
C PHE A 57 10.93 2.39 18.43
N THR A 58 11.50 3.54 18.77
CA THR A 58 10.99 4.38 19.85
C THR A 58 9.73 5.14 19.41
N GLU A 59 8.93 5.59 20.39
CA GLU A 59 7.72 6.37 20.11
C GLU A 59 8.05 7.70 19.41
N GLU A 60 9.19 8.32 19.72
CA GLU A 60 9.67 9.55 19.09
C GLU A 60 9.99 9.34 17.59
N GLU A 61 10.70 8.26 17.25
CA GLU A 61 11.02 7.92 15.85
C GLU A 61 9.76 7.61 15.03
N LEU A 62 8.79 6.90 15.63
CA LEU A 62 7.50 6.62 14.98
C LEU A 62 6.68 7.90 14.77
N ALA A 63 6.68 8.83 15.73
CA ALA A 63 6.01 10.10 15.61
C ALA A 63 6.62 10.97 14.50
N GLU A 64 7.95 11.04 14.42
CA GLU A 64 8.68 11.75 13.37
C GLU A 64 8.39 11.15 11.98
N ALA A 65 8.46 9.81 11.85
CA ALA A 65 8.15 9.12 10.61
C ALA A 65 6.70 9.36 10.15
N ARG A 66 5.73 9.29 11.07
CA ARG A 66 4.32 9.55 10.78
C ARG A 66 4.10 10.99 10.30
N GLY A 67 4.75 11.97 10.92
CA GLY A 67 4.69 13.38 10.51
C GLY A 67 5.25 13.60 9.11
N ARG A 68 6.32 12.88 8.72
CA ARG A 68 6.88 12.96 7.36
C ARG A 68 6.02 12.26 6.30
N ILE A 69 5.44 11.10 6.62
CA ILE A 69 4.70 10.27 5.66
C ILE A 69 3.31 10.84 5.38
N PHE A 70 2.58 11.25 6.42
CA PHE A 70 1.21 11.75 6.29
C PHE A 70 1.15 13.27 6.13
N GLY A 71 2.30 13.94 6.25
CA GLY A 71 2.37 15.37 6.46
C GLY A 71 1.86 15.73 7.86
N THR A 72 2.42 16.78 8.46
CA THR A 72 1.74 17.45 9.57
C THR A 72 0.39 17.92 9.04
N ALA A 73 -0.70 17.50 9.68
CA ALA A 73 -2.05 17.90 9.33
C ALA A 73 -2.33 19.37 9.73
N ASP A 74 -1.43 20.30 9.38
CA ASP A 74 -1.59 21.72 9.62
C ASP A 74 -1.05 22.53 8.42
N ALA A 75 -2.01 23.14 7.73
CA ALA A 75 -1.90 24.45 7.09
C ALA A 75 -0.92 24.66 5.92
N ASP A 76 -1.25 24.16 4.73
CA ASP A 76 -1.12 24.97 3.50
C ASP A 76 -1.97 24.36 2.37
N GLY A 77 -2.99 25.08 1.91
CA GLY A 77 -3.88 24.54 0.86
C GLY A 77 -5.27 25.16 0.74
N SER A 78 -5.54 26.33 1.34
CA SER A 78 -6.71 27.13 0.98
C SER A 78 -6.37 28.62 0.97
N ALA A 79 -5.43 29.00 0.10
CA ALA A 79 -5.21 30.39 -0.29
C ALA A 79 -4.89 30.46 -1.78
N SER A 80 -5.93 30.36 -2.63
CA SER A 80 -6.06 31.11 -3.91
C SER A 80 -7.28 30.62 -4.72
N ALA A 81 -8.45 31.18 -4.43
CA ALA A 81 -9.54 31.36 -5.37
C ALA A 81 -10.52 32.44 -4.86
N ALA A 82 -10.16 33.70 -5.06
CA ALA A 82 -11.06 34.85 -5.12
C ALA A 82 -10.34 36.00 -5.85
#